data_AF-A0A944ATB8-F1
#
_entry.id   AF-A0A944ATB8-F1
#
_cell.length_a   1.000
_cell.length_b   1.000
_cell.length_c   1.000
_cell.angle_alpha   90.00
_cell.angle_beta   90.00
_cell.angle_gamma   90.00
#
_symmetry.space_group_name_H-M   'P 1'
#
loop_
_entity.id
_entity.type
_entity.pdbx_description
1 polymer ?
#
loop_
_entity_poly.entity_id
_entity_poly.type
_entity_poly.pdbx_seq_one_letter_code
_entity_poly.pdbx_strand_id
1 'polypeptide(L)' 'MRFIITSLTDAGKACEAMRSHWGVENGLHWELDIVFGEDLSQLRKDNSAANMNIIRKLVINILKQTDFSEFTKAKCLSIS' A
#
# COMPACT_ATOMS: atom_id res chain seq x y z
N MET A 1 -16.51 -7.13 20.27
CA MET A 1 -15.47 -6.90 21.31
C MET A 1 -14.12 -7.24 20.68
N ARG A 2 -13.10 -6.36 20.78
CA ARG A 2 -11.78 -6.57 20.17
C ARG A 2 -10.73 -6.67 21.29
N PHE A 3 -9.96 -7.76 21.28
CA PHE A 3 -8.92 -8.02 22.28
C PHE A 3 -7.54 -7.72 21.69
N ILE A 4 -6.65 -7.18 22.52
CA ILE A 4 -5.27 -6.83 22.16
C ILE A 4 -4.33 -7.69 23.00
N ILE A 5 -3.49 -8.48 22.33
CA ILE A 5 -2.42 -9.26 23.00
C ILE A 5 -1.11 -8.56 22.64
N THR A 6 -0.43 -8.02 23.64
CA THR A 6 0.82 -7.29 23.47
C THR A 6 1.71 -7.48 24.68
N SER A 7 3.03 -7.43 24.48
CA SER A 7 4.02 -7.38 25.56
C SER A 7 4.14 -5.98 26.19
N LEU A 8 3.51 -4.96 25.59
CA LEU A 8 3.44 -3.61 26.18
C LEU A 8 2.57 -3.60 27.43
N THR A 9 3.11 -3.06 28.51
CA THR A 9 2.38 -2.80 29.77
C THR A 9 1.52 -1.54 29.72
N ASP A 10 1.81 -0.63 28.78
CA ASP A 10 1.04 0.60 28.57
C ASP A 10 -0.06 0.39 27.52
N ALA A 11 -1.31 0.36 27.99
CA ALA A 11 -2.49 0.17 27.15
C ALA A 11 -2.72 1.31 26.15
N GLY A 12 -2.33 2.54 26.50
CA GLY A 12 -2.48 3.71 25.62
C GLY A 12 -1.58 3.60 24.40
N LYS A 13 -0.30 3.29 24.62
CA LYS A 13 0.68 3.05 23.55
C LYS A 13 0.31 1.85 22.70
N ALA A 14 -0.18 0.77 23.30
CA ALA A 14 -0.67 -0.40 22.55
C ALA A 14 -1.82 -0.03 21.60
N CYS A 15 -2.80 0.75 22.08
CA CYS A 15 -3.92 1.20 21.25
C CYS A 15 -3.47 2.12 20.12
N GLU A 16 -2.55 3.04 20.40
CA GLU A 16 -1.99 3.96 19.40
C GLU A 16 -1.20 3.22 18.32
N ALA A 17 -0.29 2.33 18.71
CA ALA A 17 0.47 1.50 17.78
C ALA A 17 -0.45 0.68 16.88
N MET A 18 -1.51 0.10 17.45
CA MET A 18 -2.48 -0.67 16.68
C MET A 18 -3.23 0.21 15.67
N ARG A 19 -3.70 1.40 16.08
CA ARG A 19 -4.36 2.35 15.17
C ARG A 19 -3.42 2.83 14.06
N SER A 20 -2.16 3.11 14.38
CA SER A 20 -1.15 3.47 13.39
C SER A 20 -0.89 2.35 12.39
N HIS A 21 -0.79 1.11 12.89
CA HIS A 21 -0.65 -0.08 12.03
C HIS A 21 -1.83 -0.25 11.07
N TRP A 22 -3.06 -0.08 11.56
CA TRP A 22 -4.26 -0.07 10.70
C TRP A 22 -4.19 1.03 9.64
N GLY A 23 -3.68 2.21 9.96
CA GLY A 23 -3.51 3.29 8.97
C GLY A 23 -2.57 2.91 7.82
N VAL A 24 -1.47 2.23 8.14
CA VAL A 24 -0.51 1.75 7.14
C VAL A 24 -1.13 0.67 6.26
N GLU A 25 -1.81 -0.30 6.89
CA GLU A 25 -2.42 -1.42 6.18
C GLU A 25 -3.61 -0.99 5.33
N ASN A 26 -4.44 -0.08 5.84
CA ASN A 26 -5.63 0.40 5.11
C ASN A 26 -5.27 1.20 3.85
N GLY A 27 -4.20 1.99 3.88
CA GLY A 27 -3.73 2.74 2.70
C GLY A 27 -3.07 1.83 1.66
N LEU A 28 -2.14 0.97 2.10
CA LEU A 28 -1.43 0.06 1.20
C LEU A 28 -2.36 -1.01 0.59
N HIS A 29 -3.28 -1.56 1.39
CA HIS A 29 -4.20 -2.60 0.96
C HIS A 29 -5.24 -2.05 -0.01
N TRP A 30 -5.81 -0.85 0.24
CA TRP A 30 -6.71 -0.22 -0.72
C TRP A 30 -6.05 -0.01 -2.09
N GLU A 31 -4.78 0.45 -2.11
CA GLU A 31 -4.02 0.61 -3.35
C GLU A 31 -3.81 -0.76 -4.04
N LEU A 32 -3.50 -1.82 -3.29
CA LEU A 32 -3.32 -3.17 -3.84
C LEU A 32 -4.63 -3.76 -4.40
N ASP A 33 -5.74 -3.61 -3.67
CA ASP A 33 -7.02 -4.21 -4.02
C ASP A 33 -7.67 -3.49 -5.20
N ILE A 34 -7.65 -2.15 -5.19
CA ILE A 34 -8.36 -1.33 -6.19
C ILE A 34 -7.48 -1.00 -7.40
N VAL A 35 -6.23 -0.57 -7.18
CA VAL A 35 -5.35 -0.13 -8.30
C VAL A 35 -4.73 -1.34 -9.00
N PHE A 36 -4.34 -2.36 -8.23
CA PHE A 36 -3.69 -3.56 -8.77
C PHE A 36 -4.60 -4.79 -8.89
N GLY A 37 -5.87 -4.67 -8.48
CA GLY A 37 -6.85 -5.76 -8.60
C GLY A 37 -6.40 -7.04 -7.90
N GLU A 38 -5.68 -6.92 -6.78
CA GLU A 38 -5.03 -8.05 -6.13
C GLU A 38 -6.03 -9.17 -5.78
N ASP A 39 -7.20 -8.81 -5.23
CA ASP A 39 -8.27 -9.76 -4.89
C ASP A 39 -8.83 -10.54 -6.09
N LEU A 40 -8.81 -9.93 -7.28
CA LEU A 40 -9.29 -10.56 -8.51
C LEU A 40 -8.18 -11.36 -9.21
N SER A 41 -6.96 -11.31 -8.71
CA SER A 41 -5.80 -11.94 -9.32
C SER A 41 -5.85 -13.46 -9.19
N GLN A 42 -5.94 -14.17 -10.32
CA GLN A 42 -5.98 -15.64 -10.35
C GLN A 42 -4.58 -16.30 -10.31
N LEU A 43 -3.59 -15.60 -9.78
CA LEU A 43 -2.21 -16.07 -9.67
C LEU A 43 -2.10 -17.17 -8.61
N ARG A 44 -2.36 -18.42 -9.01
CA ARG A 44 -2.41 -19.60 -8.12
C ARG A 44 -1.25 -20.59 -8.30
N LYS A 45 -0.26 -20.26 -9.13
CA LYS A 45 0.81 -21.19 -9.50
C LYS A 45 2.09 -20.87 -8.73
N ASP A 46 2.63 -21.87 -8.03
CA ASP A 46 3.91 -21.77 -7.32
C ASP A 46 3.93 -20.52 -6.40
N ASN A 47 5.01 -19.73 -6.46
CA ASN A 47 5.18 -18.51 -5.68
C ASN A 47 4.62 -17.25 -6.38
N SER A 48 3.72 -17.39 -7.36
CA SER A 48 3.24 -16.26 -8.17
C SER A 48 2.59 -15.15 -7.34
N ALA A 49 1.82 -15.51 -6.31
CA ALA A 49 1.16 -14.53 -5.45
C ALA A 49 2.18 -13.71 -4.63
N ALA A 50 3.18 -14.37 -4.03
CA ALA A 50 4.22 -13.70 -3.26
C ALA A 50 5.10 -12.80 -4.14
N ASN A 51 5.51 -13.30 -5.32
CA ASN A 51 6.30 -12.53 -6.27
C ASN A 51 5.55 -11.28 -6.75
N MET A 52 4.26 -11.42 -7.06
CA MET A 52 3.46 -10.30 -7.51
C MET A 52 3.22 -9.27 -6.41
N ASN A 53 3.04 -9.71 -5.15
CA ASN A 53 2.93 -8.80 -4.02
C ASN A 53 4.20 -7.93 -3.85
N ILE A 54 5.39 -8.54 -3.99
CA ILE A 54 6.67 -7.80 -3.96
C ILE A 54 6.73 -6.78 -5.10
N ILE A 55 6.37 -7.18 -6.32
CA ILE A 55 6.39 -6.29 -7.49
C ILE A 55 5.41 -5.13 -7.29
N ARG A 56 4.18 -5.37 -6.84
CA ARG A 56 3.18 -4.33 -6.60
C ARG A 56 3.68 -3.33 -5.55
N LYS A 57 4.24 -3.82 -4.44
CA LYS A 57 4.83 -2.96 -3.40
C LYS A 57 6.00 -2.12 -3.93
N LEU A 58 6.86 -2.71 -4.77
CA LEU A 58 7.95 -1.98 -5.42
C LEU A 58 7.40 -0.85 -6.30
N VAL A 59 6.39 -1.14 -7.13
CA VAL A 59 5.75 -0.13 -7.99
C VAL A 59 5.13 0.98 -7.17
N ILE A 60 4.37 0.67 -6.11
CA ILE A 60 3.78 1.68 -5.21
C ILE A 60 4.88 2.58 -4.61
N ASN A 61 5.99 2.00 -4.17
CA ASN A 61 7.10 2.78 -3.60
C ASN A 61 7.74 3.71 -4.63
N ILE A 62 7.94 3.24 -5.87
CA ILE A 62 8.42 4.08 -6.96
C ILE A 62 7.43 5.21 -7.25
N LEU A 63 6.13 4.90 -7.40
CA LEU A 63 5.10 5.90 -7.66
C LEU A 63 5.03 6.97 -6.57
N LYS A 64 5.23 6.60 -5.29
CA LYS A 64 5.26 7.55 -4.16
C LYS A 64 6.51 8.44 -4.15
N GLN A 65 7.62 7.97 -4.73
CA GLN A 65 8.88 8.72 -4.81
C GLN A 65 9.00 9.55 -6.10
N THR A 66 8.17 9.27 -7.11
CA THR A 66 8.24 9.93 -8.41
C THR A 66 7.28 11.11 -8.44
N ASP A 67 7.79 12.32 -8.65
CA ASP A 67 6.97 13.52 -8.77
C ASP A 67 6.50 13.67 -10.22
N PHE A 68 5.25 13.31 -10.50
CA PHE A 68 4.68 13.36 -11.86
C PHE A 68 4.31 14.79 -12.31
N SER A 69 4.56 15.80 -11.47
CA SER A 69 4.28 17.21 -11.79
C SER A 69 5.05 17.74 -13.01
N GLU A 70 6.22 17.16 -13.32
CA GLU A 70 6.96 17.49 -14.54
C GLU A 70 6.27 16.97 -15.82
N PHE A 71 5.62 15.81 -15.77
CA PHE A 71 4.91 15.23 -16.93
C PHE A 71 3.63 16.02 -17.28
N THR A 72 2.93 16.56 -16.28
CA THR A 72 1.77 17.43 -16.50
C THR A 72 2.17 18.81 -17.06
N LYS A 73 3.33 19.35 -16.67
CA LYS A 73 3.90 20.57 -17.28
C LYS A 73 4.28 20.36 -18.75
N ALA A 74 4.93 19.25 -19.07
CA ALA A 74 5.37 18.95 -20.44
C ALA A 74 4.18 18.80 -21.41
N LYS A 75 3.06 18.21 -20.98
CA LYS A 75 1.84 18.09 -21.81
C LYS A 75 1.14 19.43 -22.06
N CYS A 76 1.26 20.38 -21.13
CA CYS A 76 0.68 21.72 -21.30
C CYS A 76 1.49 22.62 -22.25
N LEU A 77 2.78 22.28 -22.49
CA LEU A 77 3.70 23.01 -23.38
C LEU A 77 3.72 22.48 -24.82
N SER A 78 3.09 21.34 -25.12
CA SER A 78 3.02 20.76 -26.47
C SER A 78 1.70 21.04 -27.20
N ILE A 79 0.82 21.88 -26.64
CA ILE A 79 -0.47 22.30 -27.23
C ILE A 79 -0.47 23.83 -27.42
N SER A 80 0.67 24.41 -27.76
CA SER A 80 0.83 25.84 -28.08
C SER A 80 1.56 26.01 -29.40
#